data_AF-A0A229H611-F1
#
_entry.id   AF-A0A229H611-F1
#
_cell.length_a   1.000
_cell.length_b   1.000
_cell.length_c   1.000
_cell.angle_alpha   90.00
_cell.angle_beta   90.00
_cell.angle_gamma   90.00
#
_symmetry.space_group_name_H-M   'P 1'
#
loop_
_entity.id
_entity.type
_entity.pdbx_description
1 polymer ?
#
loop_
_entity_poly.entity_id
_entity_poly.type
_entity_poly.pdbx_seq_one_letter_code
_entity_poly.pdbx_strand_id
1 'polypeptide(L)'
;MRVVLLVSVHAGAEERFLHAYEQLSQQVAAVPGHISDQLCQSIENPSQWLITSEWESAPPFLSWVESPEHREMVKPLHGCVEDTRSLRFSVLRETFSAKEAAGRRAAPPVQLAPRVGDGLVRHALTFTVKPGSEQSVAKILADYAAPEARVDENTRLCRTSLFMSGNRVVRAVEVKGDLVAALRHVARQPEVRAVEEAINPHLEEDRDLDDPEAARDFFMRAALPVVHHLTADPSRPPNLRRHMLLYPVKEGCGPAVASLLARQDDLAVTKPKAAVASDGGEGQHTIVSSTVFQRDDIVVRMVDMDAPLDRDLAVAAGVSGPRAAAVLGRLLDARQLDAGAGGKKKIDLSSEAGLRRFLTDCDMEPVTDRRAADY
;
A
#
# COMPACT_ATOMS: atom_id res chain seq x y z
N MET A 1 2.60 15.67 0.10
CA MET A 1 2.72 15.23 -1.31
C MET A 1 1.87 16.16 -2.16
N ARG A 2 2.37 16.55 -3.34
CA ARG A 2 1.62 17.33 -4.33
C ARG A 2 1.27 16.43 -5.50
N VAL A 3 0.01 16.46 -5.91
CA VAL A 3 -0.50 15.83 -7.13
C VAL A 3 -0.79 16.95 -8.12
N VAL A 4 -0.41 16.72 -9.37
CA VAL A 4 -0.59 17.65 -10.49
C VAL A 4 -1.35 16.86 -11.54
N LEU A 5 -2.62 17.19 -11.75
CA LEU A 5 -3.45 16.62 -12.80
C LEU A 5 -3.53 17.62 -13.95
N LEU A 6 -2.85 17.31 -15.04
CA LEU A 6 -3.01 18.02 -16.30
C LEU A 6 -4.27 17.48 -16.98
N VAL A 7 -5.11 18.39 -17.46
CA VAL A 7 -6.42 18.07 -18.03
C VAL A 7 -6.58 18.80 -19.36
N SER A 8 -6.98 18.07 -20.39
CA SER A 8 -7.44 18.64 -21.66
C SER A 8 -8.97 18.59 -21.70
N VAL A 9 -9.61 19.75 -21.70
CA VAL A 9 -11.07 19.88 -21.69
C VAL A 9 -11.59 20.01 -23.12
N HIS A 10 -12.65 19.28 -23.44
CA HIS A 10 -13.32 19.38 -24.75
C HIS A 10 -13.81 20.81 -25.00
N ALA A 11 -13.66 21.29 -26.24
CA ALA A 11 -14.19 22.59 -26.63
C ALA A 11 -15.72 22.66 -26.38
N GLY A 12 -16.17 23.70 -25.67
CA GLY A 12 -17.58 23.88 -25.29
C GLY A 12 -18.03 23.04 -24.09
N ALA A 13 -17.10 22.39 -23.38
CA ALA A 13 -17.37 21.67 -22.14
C ALA A 13 -16.91 22.43 -20.88
N GLU A 14 -16.35 23.63 -21.01
CA GLU A 14 -15.68 24.38 -19.95
C GLU A 14 -16.61 24.69 -18.77
N GLU A 15 -17.85 25.14 -19.03
CA GLU A 15 -18.82 25.40 -17.97
C GLU A 15 -19.22 24.13 -17.21
N ARG A 16 -19.43 23.02 -17.93
CA ARG A 16 -19.75 21.73 -17.31
C ARG A 16 -18.58 21.22 -16.47
N PHE A 17 -17.35 21.38 -16.97
CA PHE A 17 -16.13 21.02 -16.28
C PHE A 17 -15.97 21.84 -14.98
N LEU A 18 -16.19 23.16 -15.03
CA LEU A 18 -16.13 24.02 -13.85
C LEU A 18 -17.16 23.62 -12.79
N HIS A 19 -18.40 23.35 -13.20
CA HIS A 19 -19.44 22.93 -12.26
C HIS A 19 -19.14 21.55 -11.65
N ALA A 20 -18.67 20.60 -12.46
CA ALA A 20 -18.23 19.29 -11.99
C ALA A 20 -17.04 19.41 -11.02
N TYR A 21 -16.07 20.28 -11.32
CA TYR A 21 -14.93 20.51 -10.44
C TYR A 21 -15.34 21.16 -9.12
N GLU A 22 -16.26 22.12 -9.14
CA GLU A 22 -16.75 22.76 -7.91
C GLU A 22 -17.35 21.72 -6.95
N GLN A 23 -18.19 20.82 -7.47
CA GLN A 23 -18.75 19.71 -6.69
C GLN A 23 -17.66 18.77 -6.17
N LEU A 24 -16.67 18.45 -7.01
CA LEU A 24 -15.53 17.61 -6.61
C LEU A 24 -14.73 18.28 -5.48
N SER A 25 -14.36 19.56 -5.61
CA SER A 25 -13.53 20.27 -4.63
C SER A 25 -14.18 20.35 -3.24
N GLN A 26 -15.51 20.49 -3.18
CA GLN A 26 -16.26 20.50 -1.91
C GLN A 26 -16.22 19.14 -1.20
N GLN A 27 -16.25 18.04 -1.96
CA GLN A 27 -16.22 16.70 -1.40
C GLN A 27 -14.79 16.29 -1.01
N VAL A 28 -13.79 16.59 -1.84
CA VAL A 28 -12.38 16.28 -1.57
C VAL A 28 -11.87 17.02 -0.33
N ALA A 29 -12.33 18.25 -0.09
CA ALA A 29 -11.96 19.02 1.10
C ALA A 29 -12.33 18.34 2.44
N ALA A 30 -13.25 17.38 2.43
CA ALA A 30 -13.63 16.61 3.61
C ALA A 30 -12.80 15.32 3.81
N VAL A 31 -11.93 14.96 2.86
CA VAL A 31 -11.17 13.71 2.89
C VAL A 31 -9.99 13.85 3.87
N PRO A 32 -9.84 12.92 4.84
CA PRO A 32 -8.72 12.95 5.77
C PRO A 32 -7.35 12.98 5.07
N GLY A 33 -6.50 13.91 5.50
CA GLY A 33 -5.16 14.10 4.93
C GLY A 33 -5.12 14.96 3.66
N HIS A 34 -6.25 15.44 3.16
CA HIS A 34 -6.30 16.51 2.16
C HIS A 34 -5.90 17.85 2.80
N ILE A 35 -5.12 18.65 2.08
CA ILE A 35 -4.64 19.96 2.53
C ILE A 35 -5.24 21.09 1.70
N SER A 36 -5.19 20.99 0.38
CA SER A 36 -5.70 22.04 -0.52
C SER A 36 -5.79 21.58 -1.97
N ASP A 37 -6.72 22.15 -2.73
CA ASP A 37 -6.75 22.04 -4.20
C ASP A 37 -6.69 23.43 -4.85
N GLN A 38 -6.14 23.48 -6.06
CA GLN A 38 -6.23 24.65 -6.94
C GLN A 38 -6.54 24.19 -8.36
N LEU A 39 -7.54 24.81 -8.96
CA LEU A 39 -7.80 24.72 -10.39
C LEU A 39 -7.18 25.90 -11.10
N CYS A 40 -6.45 25.62 -12.18
CA CYS A 40 -5.82 26.60 -13.03
C CYS A 40 -6.20 26.31 -14.49
N GLN A 41 -6.39 27.37 -15.27
CA GLN A 41 -6.49 27.30 -16.72
C GLN A 41 -5.19 27.85 -17.31
N SER A 42 -4.69 27.25 -18.39
CA SER A 42 -3.53 27.78 -19.11
C SER A 42 -3.89 29.12 -19.75
N ILE A 43 -2.99 30.10 -19.61
CA ILE A 43 -3.11 31.42 -20.24
C ILE A 43 -2.82 31.38 -21.74
N GLU A 44 -2.14 30.32 -22.21
CA GLU A 44 -1.72 30.16 -23.61
C GLU A 44 -2.71 29.29 -24.39
N ASN A 45 -3.36 28.34 -23.72
CA ASN A 45 -4.30 27.40 -24.32
C ASN A 45 -5.54 27.21 -23.43
N PRO A 46 -6.68 27.81 -23.77
CA PRO A 46 -7.91 27.72 -22.96
C PRO A 46 -8.45 26.30 -22.76
N SER A 47 -8.09 25.34 -23.62
CA SER A 47 -8.48 23.94 -23.48
C SER A 47 -7.59 23.16 -22.50
N GLN A 48 -6.47 23.73 -22.05
CA GLN A 48 -5.57 23.10 -21.09
C GLN A 48 -5.80 23.64 -19.68
N TRP A 49 -5.99 22.71 -18.76
CA TRP A 49 -6.26 22.96 -17.35
C TRP A 49 -5.28 22.18 -16.48
N LEU A 50 -5.09 22.65 -15.27
CA LEU A 50 -4.24 22.05 -14.25
C LEU A 50 -5.01 22.03 -12.94
N ILE A 51 -5.11 20.86 -12.32
CA ILE A 51 -5.52 20.74 -10.92
C ILE A 51 -4.28 20.42 -10.12
N THR A 52 -3.94 21.26 -9.14
CA THR A 52 -2.97 20.89 -8.11
C THR A 52 -3.72 20.47 -6.87
N SER A 53 -3.29 19.36 -6.25
CA SER A 53 -3.90 18.82 -5.04
C SER A 53 -2.80 18.48 -4.05
N GLU A 54 -2.92 18.95 -2.82
CA GLU A 54 -1.94 18.72 -1.76
C GLU A 54 -2.51 17.84 -0.66
N TRP A 55 -1.69 16.88 -0.24
CA TRP A 55 -2.02 15.87 0.74
C TRP A 55 -0.90 15.74 1.76
N GLU A 56 -1.21 15.37 2.99
CA GLU A 56 -0.21 15.17 4.04
C GLU A 56 0.86 14.13 3.64
N SER A 57 0.47 13.08 2.91
CA SER A 57 1.36 12.03 2.42
C SER A 57 0.76 11.27 1.22
N ALA A 58 1.46 10.28 0.67
CA ALA A 58 0.95 9.44 -0.41
C ALA A 58 -0.20 8.49 0.02
N PRO A 59 -0.15 7.84 1.20
CA PRO A 59 -1.20 6.91 1.62
C PRO A 59 -2.64 7.44 1.60
N PRO A 60 -2.97 8.62 2.19
CA PRO A 60 -4.34 9.12 2.20
C PRO A 60 -4.89 9.39 0.80
N PHE A 61 -4.04 9.92 -0.08
CA PHE A 61 -4.38 10.14 -1.49
C PHE A 61 -4.64 8.83 -2.23
N LEU A 62 -3.77 7.82 -2.06
CA LEU A 62 -3.92 6.54 -2.73
C LEU A 62 -5.18 5.81 -2.27
N SER A 63 -5.48 5.84 -0.97
CA SER A 63 -6.73 5.31 -0.43
C SER A 63 -7.96 5.98 -1.03
N TRP A 64 -7.95 7.32 -1.13
CA TRP A 64 -9.05 8.08 -1.73
C TRP A 64 -9.21 7.80 -3.23
N VAL A 65 -8.15 7.85 -4.03
CA VAL A 65 -8.24 7.68 -5.49
C VAL A 65 -8.73 6.27 -5.89
N GLU A 66 -8.54 5.29 -5.00
CA GLU A 66 -8.96 3.90 -5.15
C GLU A 66 -10.35 3.61 -4.54
N SER A 67 -11.04 4.62 -4.01
CA SER A 67 -12.32 4.48 -3.32
C SER A 67 -13.53 4.52 -4.29
N PRO A 68 -14.65 3.83 -3.97
CA PRO A 68 -15.89 3.93 -4.73
C PRO A 68 -16.45 5.37 -4.76
N GLU A 69 -16.28 6.11 -3.68
CA GLU A 69 -16.73 7.50 -3.55
C GLU A 69 -16.00 8.39 -4.55
N HIS A 70 -14.68 8.21 -4.72
CA HIS A 70 -13.93 8.90 -5.76
C HIS A 70 -14.48 8.59 -7.16
N ARG A 71 -14.83 7.33 -7.47
CA ARG A 71 -15.44 6.95 -8.76
C ARG A 71 -16.70 7.76 -9.05
N GLU A 72 -17.63 7.83 -8.10
CA GLU A 72 -18.87 8.60 -8.27
C GLU A 72 -18.57 10.10 -8.38
N MET A 73 -17.60 10.59 -7.63
CA MET A 73 -17.22 12.00 -7.60
C MET A 73 -16.59 12.48 -8.91
N VAL A 74 -15.77 11.67 -9.59
CA VAL A 74 -15.11 12.06 -10.85
C VAL A 74 -15.94 11.76 -12.10
N LYS A 75 -17.03 10.98 -12.00
CA LYS A 75 -17.90 10.66 -13.15
C LYS A 75 -18.32 11.88 -13.97
N PRO A 76 -18.76 13.01 -13.35
CA PRO A 76 -19.15 14.20 -14.10
C PRO A 76 -18.00 14.83 -14.92
N LEU A 77 -16.74 14.63 -14.50
CA LEU A 77 -15.57 15.15 -15.21
C LEU A 77 -15.26 14.35 -16.48
N HIS A 78 -15.49 13.03 -16.50
CA HIS A 78 -15.17 12.18 -17.66
C HIS A 78 -15.85 12.65 -18.96
N GLY A 79 -17.08 13.15 -18.90
CA GLY A 79 -17.80 13.66 -20.07
C GLY A 79 -17.31 15.03 -20.58
N CYS A 80 -16.34 15.64 -19.89
CA CYS A 80 -15.81 16.97 -20.21
C CYS A 80 -14.36 16.93 -20.68
N VAL A 81 -13.62 15.84 -20.45
CA VAL A 81 -12.17 15.77 -20.63
C VAL A 81 -11.79 14.81 -21.74
N GLU A 82 -10.88 15.23 -22.61
CA GLU A 82 -10.31 14.42 -23.69
C GLU A 82 -9.15 13.56 -23.19
N ASP A 83 -8.26 14.17 -22.39
CA ASP A 83 -7.08 13.52 -21.86
C ASP A 83 -6.79 14.01 -20.44
N THR A 84 -6.20 13.13 -19.64
CA THR A 84 -5.74 13.47 -18.30
C THR A 84 -4.39 12.84 -18.02
N ARG A 85 -3.49 13.60 -17.39
CA ARG A 85 -2.18 13.12 -16.96
C ARG A 85 -1.94 13.49 -15.51
N SER A 86 -1.87 12.48 -14.65
CA SER A 86 -1.60 12.63 -13.23
C SER A 86 -0.10 12.49 -12.95
N LEU A 87 0.48 13.48 -12.27
CA LEU A 87 1.87 13.52 -11.84
C LEU A 87 1.90 13.66 -10.31
N ARG A 88 2.93 13.10 -9.68
CA ARG A 88 3.08 13.10 -8.21
C ARG A 88 4.47 13.62 -7.83
N PHE A 89 4.50 14.50 -6.83
CA PHE A 89 5.71 15.18 -6.39
C PHE A 89 5.79 15.24 -4.86
N SER A 90 7.01 15.12 -4.34
CA SER A 90 7.31 15.52 -2.95
C SER A 90 7.62 17.00 -2.92
N VAL A 91 7.01 17.74 -1.99
CA VAL A 91 7.31 19.15 -1.76
C VAL A 91 8.63 19.23 -1.00
N LEU A 92 9.67 19.76 -1.63
CA LEU A 92 11.02 19.82 -1.04
C LEU A 92 11.28 21.16 -0.35
N ARG A 93 10.70 22.21 -0.91
CA ARG A 93 10.84 23.57 -0.43
C ARG A 93 9.60 24.35 -0.79
N GLU A 94 9.18 25.20 0.13
CA GLU A 94 8.13 26.18 -0.09
C GLU A 94 8.69 27.55 0.24
N THR A 95 8.42 28.52 -0.63
CA THR A 95 8.78 29.92 -0.43
C THR A 95 7.48 30.67 -0.19
N PHE A 96 7.36 31.27 0.99
CA PHE A 96 6.20 32.06 1.38
C PHE A 96 6.46 33.55 1.19
N SER A 97 5.40 34.36 1.10
CA SER A 97 5.56 35.81 1.13
C SER A 97 6.12 36.28 2.49
N ALA A 98 6.73 37.47 2.53
CA ALA A 98 7.27 38.04 3.76
C ALA A 98 6.23 38.13 4.90
N LYS A 99 4.95 38.35 4.56
CA LYS A 99 3.84 38.42 5.51
C LYS A 99 3.46 37.06 6.09
N GLU A 100 3.51 36.00 5.29
CA GLU A 100 3.22 34.62 5.70
C GLU A 100 4.38 34.01 6.50
N ALA A 101 5.61 34.36 6.15
CA ALA A 101 6.82 33.93 6.86
C ALA A 101 6.86 34.47 8.31
N ALA A 102 6.37 35.69 8.54
CA ALA A 102 6.36 36.33 9.86
C ALA A 102 5.46 35.64 10.90
N GLY A 103 4.49 34.82 10.46
CA GLY A 103 3.54 34.12 11.33
C GLY A 103 3.87 32.65 11.64
N ARG A 104 4.88 32.07 10.97
CA ARG A 104 5.27 30.66 11.16
C ARG A 104 6.52 30.56 12.05
N ARG A 105 6.54 29.59 12.99
CA ARG A 105 7.76 29.27 13.77
C ARG A 105 8.91 28.89 12.83
N ALA A 106 10.15 29.21 13.25
CA ALA A 106 11.38 29.13 12.47
C ALA A 106 11.38 28.01 11.43
N ALA A 107 11.67 28.39 10.18
CA ALA A 107 11.74 27.45 9.06
C ALA A 107 12.65 26.26 9.44
N PRO A 108 12.22 25.01 9.17
CA PRO A 108 13.11 23.87 9.35
C PRO A 108 14.41 24.11 8.56
N PRO A 109 15.55 23.57 9.04
CA PRO A 109 16.84 23.76 8.39
C PRO A 109 16.77 23.37 6.90
N VAL A 110 17.57 24.05 6.08
CA VAL A 110 17.65 23.84 4.63
C VAL A 110 17.82 22.34 4.34
N GLN A 111 16.75 21.72 3.82
CA GLN A 111 16.75 20.30 3.48
C GLN A 111 17.30 20.18 2.04
N LEU A 112 18.62 19.96 1.93
CA LEU A 112 19.37 19.97 0.66
C LEU A 112 19.06 18.77 -0.25
N ALA A 113 18.45 17.71 0.28
CA ALA A 113 18.05 16.54 -0.48
C ALA A 113 16.54 16.32 -0.32
N PRO A 114 15.84 15.86 -1.38
CA PRO A 114 14.48 15.38 -1.23
C PRO A 114 14.42 14.35 -0.09
N ARG A 115 13.29 14.23 0.62
CA ARG A 115 12.99 12.96 1.31
C ARG A 115 12.72 11.93 0.22
N VAL A 116 13.80 11.45 -0.39
CA VAL A 116 13.79 10.30 -1.28
C VAL A 116 13.49 9.14 -0.31
N GLY A 117 12.22 8.74 -0.22
CA GLY A 117 11.97 7.32 0.04
C GLY A 117 12.74 6.52 -1.01
N ASP A 118 12.83 5.21 -0.90
CA ASP A 118 13.58 4.36 -1.84
C ASP A 118 13.21 4.45 -3.34
N GLY A 119 12.32 5.37 -3.73
CA GLY A 119 11.92 5.64 -5.10
C GLY A 119 10.88 4.65 -5.61
N LEU A 120 10.37 3.80 -4.73
CA LEU A 120 9.38 2.78 -5.06
C LEU A 120 7.98 3.21 -4.63
N VAL A 121 7.05 3.09 -5.57
CA VAL A 121 5.62 3.01 -5.32
C VAL A 121 5.29 1.56 -5.00
N ARG A 122 4.68 1.34 -3.84
CA ARG A 122 4.23 0.03 -3.38
C ARG A 122 2.72 -0.03 -3.44
N HIS A 123 2.19 -1.13 -3.97
CA HIS A 123 0.77 -1.36 -4.04
C HIS A 123 0.49 -2.85 -3.88
N ALA A 124 -0.66 -3.20 -3.31
CA ALA A 124 -1.06 -4.60 -3.19
C ALA A 124 -2.50 -4.79 -3.67
N LEU A 125 -2.77 -5.99 -4.15
CA LEU A 125 -4.11 -6.47 -4.50
C LEU A 125 -4.41 -7.70 -3.64
N THR A 126 -5.64 -7.84 -3.18
CA THR A 126 -6.12 -9.05 -2.53
C THR A 126 -7.40 -9.55 -3.20
N PHE A 127 -7.51 -10.87 -3.32
CA PHE A 127 -8.70 -11.54 -3.83
C PHE A 127 -8.86 -12.90 -3.17
N THR A 128 -10.07 -13.45 -3.22
CA THR A 128 -10.38 -14.78 -2.70
C THR A 128 -10.61 -15.77 -3.82
N VAL A 129 -10.19 -17.01 -3.57
CA VAL A 129 -10.40 -18.14 -4.47
C VAL A 129 -11.45 -19.07 -3.87
N LYS A 130 -12.12 -19.84 -4.72
CA LYS A 130 -13.11 -20.83 -4.33
C LYS A 130 -12.45 -21.86 -3.40
N PRO A 131 -13.08 -22.21 -2.27
CA PRO A 131 -12.56 -23.25 -1.39
C PRO A 131 -12.26 -24.56 -2.14
N GLY A 132 -11.11 -25.16 -1.88
CA GLY A 132 -10.62 -26.36 -2.57
C GLY A 132 -9.81 -26.08 -3.85
N SER A 133 -9.70 -24.81 -4.29
CA SER A 133 -8.87 -24.41 -5.44
C SER A 133 -7.49 -23.89 -5.05
N GLU A 134 -7.16 -23.82 -3.76
CA GLU A 134 -6.00 -23.13 -3.21
C GLU A 134 -4.70 -23.67 -3.80
N GLN A 135 -4.52 -24.99 -3.81
CA GLN A 135 -3.31 -25.63 -4.32
C GLN A 135 -3.13 -25.44 -5.84
N SER A 136 -4.23 -25.50 -6.59
CA SER A 136 -4.23 -25.25 -8.03
C SER A 136 -3.83 -23.81 -8.35
N VAL A 137 -4.41 -22.84 -7.64
CA VAL A 137 -4.10 -21.42 -7.82
C VAL A 137 -2.66 -21.10 -7.40
N ALA A 138 -2.19 -21.65 -6.27
CA ALA A 138 -0.81 -21.49 -5.83
C ALA A 138 0.17 -21.97 -6.92
N LYS A 139 -0.10 -23.11 -7.56
CA LYS A 139 0.73 -23.62 -8.67
C LYS A 139 0.71 -22.69 -9.89
N ILE A 140 -0.48 -22.24 -10.31
CA ILE A 140 -0.61 -21.31 -11.45
C ILE A 140 0.17 -20.02 -11.19
N LEU A 141 0.08 -19.47 -9.99
CA LEU A 141 0.76 -18.23 -9.59
C LEU A 141 2.27 -18.42 -9.39
N ALA A 142 2.73 -19.62 -9.03
CA ALA A 142 4.14 -19.93 -8.83
C ALA A 142 4.92 -20.11 -10.14
N ASP A 143 4.31 -20.73 -11.16
CA ASP A 143 5.05 -21.34 -12.28
C ASP A 143 5.12 -20.46 -13.56
N TYR A 144 4.55 -19.26 -13.57
CA TYR A 144 4.51 -18.43 -14.78
C TYR A 144 5.80 -17.63 -15.04
N ALA A 145 6.09 -17.41 -16.33
CA ALA A 145 7.25 -16.62 -16.76
C ALA A 145 7.18 -15.18 -16.24
N ALA A 146 8.30 -14.63 -15.79
CA ALA A 146 8.32 -13.25 -15.31
C ALA A 146 8.08 -12.28 -16.49
N PRO A 147 7.16 -11.31 -16.34
CA PRO A 147 6.91 -10.32 -17.37
C PRO A 147 8.13 -9.43 -17.61
N GLU A 148 8.22 -8.83 -18.79
CA GLU A 148 9.17 -7.75 -19.07
C GLU A 148 8.95 -6.61 -18.08
N ALA A 149 9.96 -6.36 -17.25
CA ALA A 149 9.87 -5.43 -16.13
C ALA A 149 9.97 -3.96 -16.55
N ARG A 150 10.67 -3.66 -17.65
CA ARG A 150 10.96 -2.31 -18.09
C ARG A 150 9.83 -1.79 -18.97
N VAL A 151 9.18 -0.71 -18.52
CA VAL A 151 8.09 -0.07 -19.27
C VAL A 151 8.66 1.00 -20.21
N ASP A 152 9.53 1.85 -19.65
CA ASP A 152 10.21 2.93 -20.37
C ASP A 152 11.56 3.28 -19.70
N GLU A 153 12.09 4.49 -19.91
CA GLU A 153 13.35 4.96 -19.29
C GLU A 153 13.23 5.22 -17.77
N ASN A 154 12.03 5.58 -17.29
CA ASN A 154 11.77 6.02 -15.93
C ASN A 154 10.87 5.07 -15.12
N THR A 155 10.17 4.15 -15.80
CA THR A 155 9.17 3.26 -15.19
C THR A 155 9.58 1.79 -15.31
N ARG A 156 9.58 1.07 -14.18
CA ARG A 156 9.93 -0.35 -14.08
C ARG A 156 9.20 -1.05 -12.94
N LEU A 157 8.74 -2.27 -13.19
CA LEU A 157 8.33 -3.22 -12.15
C LEU A 157 9.58 -3.81 -11.47
N CYS A 158 9.82 -3.47 -10.21
CA CYS A 158 11.03 -3.87 -9.48
C CYS A 158 10.87 -5.24 -8.81
N ARG A 159 9.71 -5.51 -8.20
CA ARG A 159 9.45 -6.77 -7.48
C ARG A 159 7.97 -7.12 -7.50
N THR A 160 7.66 -8.41 -7.55
CA THR A 160 6.31 -8.95 -7.36
C THR A 160 6.38 -10.06 -6.33
N SER A 161 5.65 -9.90 -5.24
CA SER A 161 5.56 -10.87 -4.15
C SER A 161 4.11 -11.34 -4.00
N LEU A 162 3.90 -12.64 -3.94
CA LEU A 162 2.61 -13.32 -3.88
C LEU A 162 2.61 -14.25 -2.67
N PHE A 163 1.60 -14.09 -1.82
CA PHE A 163 1.40 -14.88 -0.62
C PHE A 163 -0.04 -15.37 -0.53
N MET A 164 -0.24 -16.52 0.10
CA MET A 164 -1.56 -17.12 0.32
C MET A 164 -1.77 -17.51 1.78
N SER A 165 -2.98 -17.29 2.29
CA SER A 165 -3.44 -17.83 3.57
C SER A 165 -4.86 -18.34 3.40
N GLY A 166 -5.04 -19.66 3.54
CA GLY A 166 -6.25 -20.35 3.11
C GLY A 166 -6.60 -19.98 1.66
N ASN A 167 -7.83 -19.53 1.45
CA ASN A 167 -8.32 -19.12 0.14
C ASN A 167 -8.07 -17.65 -0.22
N ARG A 168 -7.32 -16.90 0.60
CA ARG A 168 -6.98 -15.50 0.33
C ARG A 168 -5.60 -15.38 -0.30
N VAL A 169 -5.55 -14.67 -1.43
CA VAL A 169 -4.31 -14.30 -2.11
C VAL A 169 -4.02 -12.83 -1.83
N VAL A 170 -2.75 -12.50 -1.61
CA VAL A 170 -2.25 -11.12 -1.60
C VAL A 170 -1.07 -11.01 -2.57
N ARG A 171 -1.19 -10.09 -3.54
CA ARG A 171 -0.17 -9.76 -4.54
C ARG A 171 0.36 -8.36 -4.27
N ALA A 172 1.59 -8.24 -3.79
CA ALA A 172 2.29 -6.97 -3.62
C ALA A 172 3.22 -6.70 -4.81
N VAL A 173 3.21 -5.47 -5.32
CA VAL A 173 4.10 -5.00 -6.38
C VAL A 173 4.89 -3.78 -5.91
N GLU A 174 6.15 -3.73 -6.32
CA GLU A 174 7.04 -2.60 -6.11
C GLU A 174 7.41 -2.03 -7.48
N VAL A 175 7.11 -0.76 -7.73
CA VAL A 175 7.32 -0.09 -9.02
C VAL A 175 8.17 1.15 -8.81
N LYS A 176 9.21 1.31 -9.62
CA LYS A 176 9.89 2.59 -9.76
C LYS A 176 9.21 3.37 -10.88
N GLY A 177 8.80 4.61 -10.64
CA GLY A 177 8.11 5.45 -11.64
C GLY A 177 6.59 5.36 -11.57
N ASP A 178 5.92 5.30 -12.72
CA ASP A 178 4.45 5.33 -12.82
C ASP A 178 3.83 3.94 -12.60
N LEU A 179 3.13 3.78 -11.47
CA LEU A 179 2.42 2.55 -11.11
C LEU A 179 1.37 2.13 -12.16
N VAL A 180 0.57 3.07 -12.67
CA VAL A 180 -0.52 2.77 -13.60
C VAL A 180 0.05 2.35 -14.95
N ALA A 181 1.09 3.02 -15.42
CA ALA A 181 1.81 2.64 -16.64
C ALA A 181 2.43 1.24 -16.50
N ALA A 182 3.05 0.94 -15.36
CA ALA A 182 3.62 -0.38 -15.08
C ALA A 182 2.57 -1.50 -15.05
N LEU A 183 1.47 -1.32 -14.31
CA LEU A 183 0.41 -2.31 -14.24
C LEU A 183 -0.24 -2.55 -15.61
N ARG A 184 -0.49 -1.49 -16.39
CA ARG A 184 -1.04 -1.59 -17.75
C ARG A 184 -0.08 -2.31 -18.71
N HIS A 185 1.21 -2.05 -18.61
CA HIS A 185 2.22 -2.70 -19.42
C HIS A 185 2.26 -4.21 -19.12
N VAL A 186 2.34 -4.57 -17.85
CA VAL A 186 2.38 -5.97 -17.38
C VAL A 186 1.11 -6.73 -17.77
N ALA A 187 -0.07 -6.13 -17.60
CA ALA A 187 -1.35 -6.76 -17.90
C ALA A 187 -1.53 -7.14 -19.39
N ARG A 188 -0.81 -6.49 -20.31
CA ARG A 188 -0.89 -6.76 -21.75
C ARG A 188 -0.01 -7.92 -22.21
N GLN A 189 0.90 -8.40 -21.36
CA GLN A 189 1.87 -9.42 -21.72
C GLN A 189 1.21 -10.82 -21.74
N PRO A 190 1.54 -11.67 -22.73
CA PRO A 190 0.85 -12.94 -22.94
C PRO A 190 0.98 -13.92 -21.77
N GLU A 191 2.13 -13.95 -21.10
CA GLU A 191 2.39 -14.75 -19.91
C GLU A 191 1.49 -14.35 -18.72
N VAL A 192 1.23 -13.05 -18.57
CA VAL A 192 0.34 -12.53 -17.52
C VAL A 192 -1.11 -12.84 -17.87
N ARG A 193 -1.51 -12.60 -19.13
CA ARG A 193 -2.86 -12.92 -19.59
C ARG A 193 -3.20 -14.41 -19.42
N ALA A 194 -2.29 -15.30 -19.79
CA ALA A 194 -2.49 -16.74 -19.63
C ALA A 194 -2.71 -17.14 -18.15
N VAL A 195 -2.00 -16.50 -17.22
CA VAL A 195 -2.18 -16.72 -15.78
C VAL A 195 -3.51 -16.21 -15.29
N GLU A 196 -3.88 -15.00 -15.69
CA GLU A 196 -5.16 -14.40 -15.30
C GLU A 196 -6.35 -15.22 -15.83
N GLU A 197 -6.30 -15.65 -17.11
CA GLU A 197 -7.29 -16.55 -17.71
C GLU A 197 -7.37 -17.90 -17.00
N ALA A 198 -6.23 -18.48 -16.60
CA ALA A 198 -6.19 -19.74 -15.86
C ALA A 198 -6.74 -19.63 -14.42
N ILE A 199 -6.61 -18.46 -13.79
CA ILE A 199 -7.11 -18.23 -12.42
C ILE A 199 -8.62 -17.93 -12.41
N ASN A 200 -9.17 -17.31 -13.46
CA ASN A 200 -10.58 -16.88 -13.50
C ASN A 200 -11.59 -17.94 -13.02
N PRO A 201 -11.54 -19.23 -13.43
CA PRO A 201 -12.48 -20.24 -12.96
C PRO A 201 -12.44 -20.50 -11.45
N HIS A 202 -11.32 -20.18 -10.81
CA HIS A 202 -11.06 -20.41 -9.40
C HIS A 202 -11.38 -19.19 -8.51
N LEU A 203 -11.73 -18.03 -9.07
CA LEU A 203 -12.08 -16.85 -8.28
C LEU A 203 -13.48 -16.99 -7.67
N GLU A 204 -13.68 -16.51 -6.45
CA GLU A 204 -15.04 -16.42 -5.86
C GLU A 204 -15.86 -15.34 -6.55
N GLU A 205 -15.21 -14.23 -6.92
CA GLU A 205 -15.81 -13.16 -7.72
C GLU A 205 -15.30 -13.24 -9.15
N ASP A 206 -16.22 -13.41 -10.09
CA ASP A 206 -15.89 -13.35 -11.51
C ASP A 206 -15.37 -11.96 -11.87
N ARG A 207 -14.34 -11.91 -12.71
CA ARG A 207 -13.80 -10.66 -13.27
C ARG A 207 -13.52 -10.84 -14.75
N ASP A 208 -13.77 -9.77 -15.49
CA ASP A 208 -13.32 -9.62 -16.87
C ASP A 208 -12.27 -8.51 -16.89
N LEU A 209 -11.03 -8.86 -17.26
CA LEU A 209 -9.93 -7.91 -17.37
C LEU A 209 -9.81 -7.29 -18.77
N ASP A 210 -10.54 -7.82 -19.75
CA ASP A 210 -10.61 -7.28 -21.12
C ASP A 210 -11.66 -6.17 -21.24
N ASP A 211 -12.68 -6.15 -20.35
CA ASP A 211 -13.58 -5.01 -20.18
C ASP A 211 -12.97 -3.93 -19.27
N PRO A 212 -12.69 -2.70 -19.77
CA PRO A 212 -12.11 -1.62 -18.97
C PRO A 212 -12.92 -1.24 -17.73
N GLU A 213 -14.26 -1.33 -17.77
CA GLU A 213 -15.09 -0.99 -16.61
C GLU A 213 -15.01 -2.08 -15.53
N ALA A 214 -15.21 -3.35 -15.91
CA ALA A 214 -15.09 -4.49 -15.00
C ALA A 214 -13.67 -4.62 -14.42
N ALA A 215 -12.63 -4.41 -15.24
CA ALA A 215 -11.25 -4.42 -14.77
C ALA A 215 -11.03 -3.34 -13.70
N ARG A 216 -11.51 -2.11 -13.94
CA ARG A 216 -11.41 -1.02 -12.97
C ARG A 216 -12.14 -1.34 -11.68
N ASP A 217 -13.35 -1.90 -11.76
CA ASP A 217 -14.12 -2.33 -10.59
C ASP A 217 -13.40 -3.41 -9.79
N PHE A 218 -12.82 -4.39 -10.45
CA PHE A 218 -11.98 -5.39 -9.80
C PHE A 218 -10.78 -4.75 -9.09
N PHE A 219 -9.99 -3.92 -9.78
CA PHE A 219 -8.81 -3.29 -9.17
C PHE A 219 -9.20 -2.40 -7.99
N MET A 220 -10.31 -1.66 -8.07
CA MET A 220 -10.79 -0.87 -6.95
C MET A 220 -11.19 -1.75 -5.77
N ARG A 221 -11.95 -2.83 -5.96
CA ARG A 221 -12.32 -3.73 -4.84
C ARG A 221 -11.12 -4.47 -4.26
N ALA A 222 -10.23 -4.95 -5.13
CA ALA A 222 -9.08 -5.76 -4.76
C ALA A 222 -7.92 -4.92 -4.17
N ALA A 223 -7.88 -3.62 -4.43
CA ALA A 223 -6.79 -2.77 -3.95
C ALA A 223 -6.64 -2.83 -2.43
N LEU A 224 -5.41 -2.98 -1.98
CA LEU A 224 -5.01 -2.97 -0.59
C LEU A 224 -3.91 -1.91 -0.45
N PRO A 225 -4.28 -0.62 -0.23
CA PRO A 225 -3.34 0.47 -0.27
C PRO A 225 -2.34 0.42 0.89
N VAL A 226 -1.14 0.95 0.64
CA VAL A 226 -0.12 1.12 1.67
C VAL A 226 -0.53 2.26 2.58
N VAL A 227 -0.72 1.97 3.87
CA VAL A 227 -1.02 2.97 4.91
C VAL A 227 0.21 3.33 5.75
N HIS A 228 1.25 2.49 5.72
CA HIS A 228 2.53 2.76 6.34
C HIS A 228 3.66 2.01 5.64
N HIS A 229 4.82 2.64 5.51
CA HIS A 229 6.03 1.98 5.05
C HIS A 229 7.26 2.58 5.73
N LEU A 230 8.19 1.72 6.11
CA LEU A 230 9.51 2.11 6.59
C LEU A 230 10.60 1.18 6.05
N THR A 231 11.83 1.68 6.06
CA THR A 231 13.06 0.94 5.79
C THR A 231 14.12 1.35 6.82
N ALA A 232 14.77 0.38 7.46
CA ALA A 232 15.85 0.54 8.41
C ALA A 232 17.20 0.43 7.68
N ASP A 233 17.88 1.55 7.47
CA ASP A 233 19.20 1.69 6.81
C ASP A 233 19.29 1.09 5.36
N PRO A 234 19.77 1.86 4.36
CA PRO A 234 19.88 1.38 2.98
C PRO A 234 20.88 0.23 2.76
N SER A 235 21.72 -0.13 3.74
CA SER A 235 22.63 -1.28 3.63
C SER A 235 21.90 -2.61 3.81
N ARG A 236 21.18 -3.02 2.76
CA ARG A 236 20.36 -4.24 2.73
C ARG A 236 21.23 -5.49 2.92
N PRO A 237 21.06 -6.27 4.01
CA PRO A 237 21.82 -7.51 4.17
C PRO A 237 21.46 -8.52 3.07
N PRO A 238 22.38 -9.42 2.69
CA PRO A 238 22.20 -10.29 1.53
C PRO A 238 21.11 -11.36 1.70
N ASN A 239 20.78 -11.74 2.95
CA ASN A 239 19.91 -12.87 3.26
C ASN A 239 18.57 -12.44 3.87
N LEU A 240 17.91 -11.46 3.27
CA LEU A 240 16.58 -11.05 3.72
C LEU A 240 15.51 -12.07 3.39
N ARG A 241 14.70 -12.40 4.39
CA ARG A 241 13.48 -13.17 4.23
C ARG A 241 12.29 -12.22 4.26
N ARG A 242 11.44 -12.32 3.23
CA ARG A 242 10.19 -11.58 3.15
C ARG A 242 9.07 -12.43 3.72
N HIS A 243 8.38 -11.86 4.70
CA HIS A 243 7.20 -12.46 5.31
C HIS A 243 5.99 -11.55 5.09
N MET A 244 4.81 -12.14 5.03
CA MET A 244 3.56 -11.41 4.92
C MET A 244 2.58 -11.97 5.95
N LEU A 245 2.13 -11.11 6.86
CA LEU A 245 1.26 -11.47 7.96
C LEU A 245 -0.14 -10.91 7.70
N LEU A 246 -1.15 -11.78 7.62
CA LEU A 246 -2.57 -11.40 7.55
C LEU A 246 -3.15 -11.36 8.96
N TYR A 247 -3.55 -10.18 9.43
CA TYR A 247 -4.07 -10.01 10.79
C TYR A 247 -5.58 -10.30 10.81
N PRO A 248 -6.08 -11.17 11.70
CA PRO A 248 -7.50 -11.43 11.86
C PRO A 248 -8.13 -10.30 12.68
N VAL A 249 -8.46 -9.19 12.02
CA VAL A 249 -8.96 -7.98 12.68
C VAL A 249 -10.47 -8.07 12.90
N LYS A 250 -10.95 -7.56 14.04
CA LYS A 250 -12.39 -7.38 14.28
C LYS A 250 -12.98 -6.35 13.34
N GLU A 251 -14.27 -6.51 13.06
CA GLU A 251 -15.03 -5.52 12.30
C GLU A 251 -14.88 -4.09 12.87
N GLY A 252 -14.59 -3.14 11.98
CA GLY A 252 -14.34 -1.72 12.29
C GLY A 252 -13.01 -1.40 12.97
N CYS A 253 -12.12 -2.37 13.18
CA CYS A 253 -10.85 -2.19 13.88
C CYS A 253 -9.63 -2.09 12.97
N GLY A 254 -9.77 -2.28 11.65
CA GLY A 254 -8.66 -2.26 10.69
C GLY A 254 -7.74 -1.04 10.78
N PRO A 255 -8.27 0.21 10.69
CA PRO A 255 -7.47 1.42 10.83
C PRO A 255 -6.72 1.52 12.17
N ALA A 256 -7.32 1.00 13.25
CA ALA A 256 -6.71 1.00 14.58
C ALA A 256 -5.55 0.01 14.68
N VAL A 257 -5.69 -1.19 14.09
CA VAL A 257 -4.60 -2.18 14.00
C VAL A 257 -3.47 -1.65 13.13
N ALA A 258 -3.77 -1.11 11.94
CA ALA A 258 -2.75 -0.55 11.05
C ALA A 258 -1.97 0.59 11.72
N SER A 259 -2.68 1.50 12.41
CA SER A 259 -2.05 2.59 13.18
C SER A 259 -1.20 2.09 14.34
N LEU A 260 -1.60 1.00 14.99
CA LEU A 260 -0.78 0.36 16.03
C LEU A 260 0.50 -0.19 15.42
N LEU A 261 0.40 -0.98 14.34
CA LEU A 261 1.53 -1.59 13.65
C LEU A 261 2.53 -0.53 13.17
N ALA A 262 2.05 0.53 12.53
CA ALA A 262 2.89 1.65 12.08
C ALA A 262 3.75 2.23 13.24
N ARG A 263 3.12 2.51 14.40
CA ARG A 263 3.85 2.99 15.57
C ARG A 263 4.84 1.97 16.13
N GLN A 264 4.50 0.68 16.12
CA GLN A 264 5.39 -0.36 16.62
C GLN A 264 6.59 -0.59 15.69
N ASP A 265 6.37 -0.46 14.38
CA ASP A 265 7.41 -0.54 13.35
C ASP A 265 8.39 0.62 13.49
N ASP A 266 7.88 1.85 13.61
CA ASP A 266 8.70 3.04 13.86
C ASP A 266 9.55 2.85 15.13
N LEU A 267 8.95 2.34 16.22
CA LEU A 267 9.68 2.07 17.47
C LEU A 267 10.74 0.97 17.33
N ALA A 268 10.46 -0.07 16.55
CA ALA A 268 11.41 -1.16 16.32
C ALA A 268 12.66 -0.68 15.56
N VAL A 269 12.50 0.29 14.66
CA VAL A 269 13.58 0.86 13.85
C VAL A 269 14.31 2.03 14.52
N THR A 270 13.61 2.85 15.32
CA THR A 270 14.18 4.07 15.92
C THR A 270 14.80 3.89 17.30
N LYS A 271 14.54 2.78 18.01
CA LYS A 271 15.16 2.53 19.32
C LYS A 271 16.70 2.59 19.20
N PRO A 272 17.41 3.44 19.94
CA PRO A 272 18.85 3.56 19.82
C PRO A 272 19.55 2.23 20.15
N LYS A 273 20.53 1.83 19.32
CA LYS A 273 21.51 0.76 19.59
C LYS A 273 22.19 0.85 20.98
N ALA A 274 22.07 1.98 21.67
CA ALA A 274 22.75 2.28 22.93
C ALA A 274 22.09 1.71 24.20
N ALA A 275 20.85 1.20 24.16
CA ALA A 275 20.16 0.75 25.37
C ALA A 275 20.29 -0.74 25.73
N VAL A 276 21.09 -1.53 24.96
CA VAL A 276 21.24 -2.99 25.18
C VAL A 276 22.70 -3.39 25.45
N ALA A 277 23.65 -2.44 25.53
CA ALA A 277 25.03 -2.76 25.85
C ALA A 277 25.28 -3.19 27.32
N SER A 278 24.24 -3.28 28.16
CA SER A 278 24.33 -3.73 29.55
C SER A 278 24.04 -5.21 29.76
N ASP A 279 23.51 -5.93 28.76
CA ASP A 279 23.42 -7.39 28.75
C ASP A 279 23.94 -7.84 27.38
N GLY A 280 24.94 -8.72 27.35
CA GLY A 280 25.71 -9.10 26.14
C GLY A 280 24.93 -9.84 25.03
N GLY A 281 23.74 -9.38 24.66
CA GLY A 281 22.97 -9.83 23.50
C GLY A 281 23.44 -9.12 22.23
N GLU A 282 23.89 -9.92 21.27
CA GLU A 282 24.24 -9.46 19.92
C GLU A 282 23.08 -8.68 19.26
N GLY A 283 23.39 -7.46 18.81
CA GLY A 283 22.64 -6.59 17.87
C GLY A 283 21.14 -6.84 17.67
N GLN A 284 20.29 -6.09 18.36
CA GLN A 284 18.85 -6.30 18.38
C GLN A 284 18.10 -5.35 17.42
N HIS A 285 18.12 -5.65 16.11
CA HIS A 285 17.21 -5.04 15.12
C HIS A 285 16.88 -6.05 14.00
N THR A 286 15.69 -6.64 14.04
CA THR A 286 15.29 -7.79 13.19
C THR A 286 14.48 -7.39 11.95
N ILE A 287 14.00 -6.15 11.86
CA ILE A 287 13.21 -5.64 10.72
C ILE A 287 14.08 -4.69 9.90
N VAL A 288 14.27 -5.03 8.62
CA VAL A 288 14.97 -4.19 7.64
C VAL A 288 13.98 -3.34 6.85
N SER A 289 12.78 -3.84 6.55
CA SER A 289 11.71 -3.00 6.03
C SER A 289 10.35 -3.53 6.46
N SER A 290 9.38 -2.64 6.64
CA SER A 290 7.99 -3.00 6.92
C SER A 290 7.06 -2.18 6.03
N THR A 291 6.00 -2.83 5.53
CA THR A 291 4.92 -2.19 4.79
C THR A 291 3.60 -2.72 5.34
N VAL A 292 2.74 -1.81 5.80
CA VAL A 292 1.38 -2.13 6.23
C VAL A 292 0.42 -1.74 5.12
N PHE A 293 -0.34 -2.72 4.64
CA PHE A 293 -1.43 -2.55 3.70
C PHE A 293 -2.76 -2.68 4.46
N GLN A 294 -3.72 -1.80 4.18
CA GLN A 294 -5.01 -1.85 4.86
C GLN A 294 -6.14 -1.36 3.96
N ARG A 295 -7.25 -2.11 3.97
CA ARG A 295 -8.57 -1.69 3.48
C ARG A 295 -9.62 -2.30 4.40
N ASP A 296 -10.56 -1.49 4.88
CA ASP A 296 -11.55 -1.92 5.87
C ASP A 296 -10.87 -2.68 7.02
N ASP A 297 -11.27 -3.91 7.31
CA ASP A 297 -10.64 -4.76 8.33
C ASP A 297 -9.60 -5.75 7.79
N ILE A 298 -9.29 -5.68 6.50
CA ILE A 298 -8.18 -6.45 5.92
C ILE A 298 -6.90 -5.69 6.21
N VAL A 299 -6.07 -6.23 7.13
CA VAL A 299 -4.77 -5.68 7.48
C VAL A 299 -3.68 -6.69 7.19
N VAL A 300 -2.74 -6.32 6.33
CA VAL A 300 -1.60 -7.14 5.95
C VAL A 300 -0.32 -6.39 6.24
N ARG A 301 0.63 -7.03 6.93
CA ARG A 301 1.97 -6.47 7.17
C ARG A 301 3.01 -7.30 6.46
N MET A 302 3.69 -6.71 5.50
CA MET A 302 4.84 -7.30 4.83
C MET A 302 6.12 -6.82 5.50
N VAL A 303 6.96 -7.75 5.96
CA VAL A 303 8.23 -7.45 6.63
C VAL A 303 9.39 -8.15 5.92
N ASP A 304 10.47 -7.42 5.68
CA ASP A 304 11.75 -8.01 5.32
C ASP A 304 12.61 -8.09 6.59
N MET A 305 13.03 -9.30 6.95
CA MET A 305 13.79 -9.60 8.16
C MET A 305 15.12 -10.27 7.80
N ASP A 306 16.17 -9.97 8.55
CA ASP A 306 17.49 -10.59 8.42
C ASP A 306 17.64 -11.89 9.23
N ALA A 307 16.62 -12.23 10.02
CA ALA A 307 16.48 -13.47 10.75
C ALA A 307 15.07 -14.07 10.57
N PRO A 308 14.86 -15.36 10.89
CA PRO A 308 13.53 -15.97 10.86
C PRO A 308 12.55 -15.33 11.86
N LEU A 309 11.25 -15.43 11.58
CA LEU A 309 10.16 -14.87 12.41
C LEU A 309 10.19 -15.31 13.88
N ASP A 310 10.72 -16.50 14.18
CA ASP A 310 10.72 -17.08 15.51
C ASP A 310 11.83 -16.55 16.44
N ARG A 311 12.78 -15.77 15.90
CA ARG A 311 13.89 -15.20 16.69
C ARG A 311 13.43 -14.07 17.61
N ASP A 312 12.54 -13.20 17.15
CA ASP A 312 11.91 -12.15 17.95
C ASP A 312 10.41 -12.09 17.64
N LEU A 313 9.67 -12.96 18.31
CA LEU A 313 8.23 -13.14 18.11
C LEU A 313 7.43 -11.84 18.35
N ALA A 314 7.89 -10.98 19.26
CA ALA A 314 7.20 -9.74 19.60
C ALA A 314 7.35 -8.71 18.48
N VAL A 315 8.57 -8.51 17.99
CA VAL A 315 8.87 -7.63 16.84
C VAL A 315 8.23 -8.17 15.55
N ALA A 316 8.31 -9.48 15.32
CA ALA A 316 7.66 -10.16 14.20
C ALA A 316 6.14 -9.95 14.22
N ALA A 317 5.48 -10.09 15.38
CA ALA A 317 4.04 -9.85 15.51
C ALA A 317 3.64 -8.36 15.43
N GLY A 318 4.61 -7.44 15.52
CA GLY A 318 4.36 -6.00 15.50
C GLY A 318 3.92 -5.46 16.86
N VAL A 319 4.47 -5.98 17.97
CA VAL A 319 4.18 -5.53 19.33
C VAL A 319 5.45 -5.38 20.17
N SER A 320 5.73 -4.17 20.66
CA SER A 320 6.80 -3.91 21.62
C SER A 320 6.25 -3.77 23.05
N GLY A 321 6.31 -4.87 23.81
CA GLY A 321 5.94 -4.90 25.23
C GLY A 321 4.46 -5.18 25.52
N PRO A 322 4.12 -5.37 26.81
CA PRO A 322 2.83 -5.95 27.22
C PRO A 322 1.63 -5.06 26.90
N ARG A 323 1.80 -3.73 26.89
CA ARG A 323 0.73 -2.80 26.53
C ARG A 323 0.34 -2.93 25.06
N ALA A 324 1.32 -3.00 24.15
CA ALA A 324 1.05 -3.15 22.72
C ALA A 324 0.37 -4.49 22.44
N ALA A 325 0.87 -5.57 23.04
CA ALA A 325 0.27 -6.91 22.97
C ALA A 325 -1.20 -6.93 23.45
N ALA A 326 -1.50 -6.31 24.59
CA ALA A 326 -2.86 -6.26 25.13
C ALA A 326 -3.81 -5.40 24.27
N VAL A 327 -3.30 -4.33 23.63
CA VAL A 327 -4.10 -3.54 22.68
C VAL A 327 -4.38 -4.35 21.43
N LEU A 328 -3.36 -4.93 20.81
CA LEU A 328 -3.53 -5.76 19.60
C LEU A 328 -4.51 -6.91 19.87
N GLY A 329 -4.34 -7.66 20.95
CA GLY A 329 -5.23 -8.77 21.32
C GLY A 329 -6.68 -8.37 21.63
N ARG A 330 -6.99 -7.07 21.81
CA ARG A 330 -8.37 -6.58 21.90
C ARG A 330 -8.98 -6.22 20.54
N LEU A 331 -8.15 -5.90 19.56
CA LEU A 331 -8.55 -5.53 18.21
C LEU A 331 -8.69 -6.75 17.26
N LEU A 332 -8.16 -7.91 17.65
CA LEU A 332 -8.21 -9.14 16.85
C LEU A 332 -9.45 -9.99 17.11
N ASP A 333 -10.00 -10.61 16.07
CA ASP A 333 -11.10 -11.57 16.16
C ASP A 333 -10.56 -12.95 16.59
N ALA A 334 -10.80 -13.30 17.86
CA ALA A 334 -10.40 -14.57 18.44
C ALA A 334 -10.99 -15.79 17.70
N ARG A 335 -12.13 -15.65 17.01
CA ARG A 335 -12.78 -16.76 16.30
C ARG A 335 -12.00 -17.18 15.06
N GLN A 336 -11.35 -16.24 14.38
CA GLN A 336 -10.53 -16.51 13.19
C GLN A 336 -9.18 -17.15 13.57
N LEU A 337 -8.71 -16.92 14.79
CA LEU A 337 -7.48 -17.51 15.36
C LEU A 337 -7.68 -18.94 15.93
N ASP A 338 -8.91 -19.44 15.96
CA ASP A 338 -9.29 -20.71 16.62
C ASP A 338 -9.71 -21.82 15.63
N ALA A 339 -9.53 -21.63 14.32
CA ALA A 339 -10.05 -22.54 13.28
C ALA A 339 -9.48 -23.99 13.29
N GLY A 340 -8.45 -24.28 14.10
CA GLY A 340 -7.79 -25.60 14.16
C GLY A 340 -7.76 -26.30 15.52
N ALA A 341 -8.23 -25.69 16.61
CA ALA A 341 -8.11 -26.29 17.95
C ALA A 341 -9.40 -26.10 18.75
N GLY A 342 -10.11 -27.19 19.02
CA GLY A 342 -11.39 -27.23 19.75
C GLY A 342 -11.33 -26.75 21.20
N GLY A 343 -11.10 -25.45 21.42
CA GLY A 343 -11.08 -24.88 22.77
C GLY A 343 -11.05 -23.36 22.78
N LYS A 344 -12.03 -22.78 23.48
CA LYS A 344 -12.30 -21.34 23.73
C LYS A 344 -11.19 -20.58 24.48
N LYS A 345 -9.90 -20.74 24.14
CA LYS A 345 -8.82 -20.01 24.80
C LYS A 345 -8.29 -18.90 23.89
N LYS A 346 -8.74 -17.69 24.21
CA LYS A 346 -8.22 -16.42 23.67
C LYS A 346 -6.68 -16.45 23.66
N ILE A 347 -6.06 -16.20 22.51
CA ILE A 347 -4.61 -16.13 22.38
C ILE A 347 -4.08 -14.99 23.26
N ASP A 348 -3.12 -15.31 24.14
CA ASP A 348 -2.44 -14.35 24.98
C ASP A 348 -1.14 -13.87 24.33
N LEU A 349 -1.22 -12.74 23.62
CA LEU A 349 -0.08 -12.10 22.97
C LEU A 349 0.96 -11.54 23.94
N SER A 350 0.72 -11.54 25.25
CA SER A 350 1.74 -11.17 26.24
C SER A 350 2.68 -12.32 26.60
N SER A 351 2.34 -13.54 26.16
CA SER A 351 3.14 -14.74 26.36
C SER A 351 3.85 -15.16 25.07
N GLU A 352 5.05 -15.74 25.21
CA GLU A 352 5.80 -16.27 24.07
C GLU A 352 5.03 -17.36 23.30
N ALA A 353 4.38 -18.27 24.02
CA ALA A 353 3.57 -19.32 23.42
C ALA A 353 2.37 -18.77 22.63
N GLY A 354 1.72 -17.71 23.14
CA GLY A 354 0.64 -17.05 22.44
C GLY A 354 1.12 -16.29 21.20
N LEU A 355 2.27 -15.60 21.27
CA LEU A 355 2.87 -14.95 20.11
C LEU A 355 3.27 -15.95 19.02
N ARG A 356 3.87 -17.09 19.39
CA ARG A 356 4.24 -18.15 18.45
C ARG A 356 3.02 -18.73 17.73
N ARG A 357 1.94 -19.01 18.47
CA ARG A 357 0.67 -19.46 17.88
C ARG A 357 0.09 -18.40 16.94
N PHE A 358 0.01 -17.15 17.42
CA PHE A 358 -0.47 -16.02 16.62
C PHE A 358 0.27 -15.87 15.28
N LEU A 359 1.61 -15.94 15.31
CA LEU A 359 2.41 -15.86 14.09
C LEU A 359 2.19 -17.04 13.16
N THR A 360 2.02 -18.25 13.70
CA THR A 360 1.68 -19.44 12.90
C THR A 360 0.34 -19.27 12.18
N ASP A 361 -0.64 -18.66 12.85
CA ASP A 361 -1.98 -18.44 12.29
C ASP A 361 -2.01 -17.28 11.27
N CYS A 362 -1.10 -16.30 11.39
CA CYS A 362 -1.08 -15.09 10.56
C CYS A 362 -0.08 -15.15 9.40
N ASP A 363 0.99 -15.95 9.49
CA ASP A 363 2.02 -16.03 8.46
C ASP A 363 1.45 -16.66 7.19
N MET A 364 1.53 -15.92 6.10
CA MET A 364 1.05 -16.36 4.80
C MET A 364 2.13 -17.19 4.10
N GLU A 365 1.72 -18.25 3.41
CA GLU A 365 2.63 -19.08 2.62
C GLU A 365 3.14 -18.29 1.39
N PRO A 366 4.47 -18.22 1.17
CA PRO A 366 5.02 -17.59 -0.02
C PRO A 366 4.76 -18.46 -1.25
N VAL A 367 4.11 -17.88 -2.25
CA VAL A 367 3.86 -18.52 -3.54
C VAL A 367 4.91 -18.12 -4.56
N THR A 368 5.28 -16.85 -4.57
CA THR A 368 6.28 -16.33 -5.50
C THR A 368 6.85 -15.02 -4.99
N ASP A 369 8.15 -14.83 -5.18
CA ASP A 369 8.81 -13.56 -4.91
C ASP A 369 9.89 -13.31 -5.97
N ARG A 370 9.55 -12.53 -6.98
CA ARG A 370 10.40 -12.27 -8.15
C ARG A 370 10.91 -10.85 -8.13
N ARG A 371 12.20 -10.68 -8.38
CA ARG A 371 12.87 -9.39 -8.60
C ARG A 371 13.24 -9.26 -10.07
N ALA A 372 13.18 -8.05 -10.60
CA ALA A 372 13.76 -7.79 -11.92
C ALA A 372 15.27 -8.12 -11.88
N ALA A 373 15.80 -8.75 -12.93
CA ALA A 373 17.19 -9.24 -12.96
C ALA A 373 18.26 -8.15 -12.72
N ASP A 374 17.90 -6.89 -12.95
CA ASP A 374 18.77 -5.71 -12.77
C ASP A 374 18.44 -4.90 -11.50
N TYR A 375 17.64 -5.44 -10.55
CA TYR A 375 17.17 -4.74 -9.35
C TYR A 375 17.58 -5.39 -8.02
#